data_AF-A0A0G1ALC2-F1
#
_entry.id   AF-A0A0G1ALC2-F1
#
_cell.length_a   1.000
_cell.length_b   1.000
_cell.length_c   1.000
_cell.angle_alpha   90.00
_cell.angle_beta   90.00
_cell.angle_gamma   90.00
#
_symmetry.space_group_name_H-M   'P 1'
#
loop_
_entity.id
_entity.type
_entity.pdbx_description
1 polymer ?
#
loop_
_entity_poly.entity_id
_entity_poly.type
_entity_poly.pdbx_seq_one_letter_code
_entity_poly.pdbx_strand_id
1 'polypeptide(L)' 'KLKKDLSSILDYINKLNEVDTDNVEPLYQTAGLINSVRDDKDRNEFKMNDMLNEKLIGQAPHKENRFVKVKSVLKR' A
#
# COMPACT_ATOMS: atom_id res chain seq x y z
N LYS A 1 1.13 7.07 -26.59
CA LYS A 1 0.54 5.73 -26.31
C LYS A 1 -0.25 5.75 -24.99
N LEU A 2 0.40 5.81 -23.82
CA LEU A 2 -0.29 5.82 -22.50
C LEU A 2 -1.42 6.85 -22.35
N LYS A 3 -1.22 8.10 -22.82
CA LYS A 3 -2.29 9.12 -22.80
C LYS A 3 -3.54 8.65 -23.55
N LYS A 4 -3.37 8.08 -24.75
CA LYS A 4 -4.47 7.60 -25.60
C LYS A 4 -5.18 6.42 -24.93
N ASP A 5 -4.40 5.46 -24.44
CA ASP A 5 -4.93 4.25 -23.82
C ASP A 5 -5.69 4.60 -22.53
N LEU A 6 -5.17 5.53 -21.73
CA LEU A 6 -5.86 6.04 -20.53
C LEU A 6 -7.15 6.76 -20.87
N SER A 7 -7.16 7.60 -21.91
CA SER A 7 -8.41 8.23 -22.38
C SER A 7 -9.46 7.19 -22.76
N SER A 8 -9.09 6.15 -23.53
CA SER A 8 -10.01 5.07 -23.89
C SER A 8 -10.56 4.29 -22.69
N ILE A 9 -9.74 4.08 -21.64
CA ILE A 9 -10.18 3.42 -20.40
C ILE A 9 -11.20 4.30 -19.66
N LEU A 10 -10.93 5.60 -19.54
CA LEU A 10 -11.84 6.54 -18.88
C LEU A 10 -13.17 6.65 -19.64
N ASP A 11 -13.12 6.69 -20.97
CA ASP A 11 -14.32 6.70 -21.82
C ASP A 11 -15.19 5.45 -21.61
N TYR A 12 -14.58 4.28 -21.41
CA TYR A 12 -15.29 3.05 -21.11
C TYR A 12 -15.94 3.07 -19.71
N ILE A 13 -15.23 3.57 -18.70
CA ILE A 13 -15.72 3.69 -17.31
C ILE A 13 -16.92 4.64 -17.21
N ASN A 14 -17.00 5.67 -18.07
CA ASN A 14 -18.10 6.64 -18.08
C ASN A 14 -19.49 6.02 -18.28
N LYS A 15 -19.58 4.79 -18.82
CA LYS A 15 -20.84 4.04 -18.92
C LYS A 15 -21.52 3.80 -17.57
N LEU A 16 -20.76 3.76 -16.48
CA LEU A 16 -21.31 3.58 -15.14
C LEU A 16 -22.20 4.77 -14.69
N ASN A 17 -22.06 5.94 -15.31
CA ASN A 17 -22.89 7.11 -15.03
C ASN A 17 -24.33 6.99 -15.60
N GLU A 18 -24.61 5.98 -16.43
CA GLU A 18 -25.94 5.76 -17.00
C GLU A 18 -26.94 5.16 -15.99
N VAL A 19 -26.44 4.67 -14.85
CA VAL A 19 -27.25 3.99 -13.82
C VAL A 19 -27.42 4.91 -12.62
N ASP A 20 -28.67 5.08 -12.16
CA ASP A 20 -29.00 5.82 -10.93
C ASP A 20 -28.56 5.03 -9.68
N THR A 21 -27.79 5.67 -8.81
CA THR A 21 -27.25 5.10 -7.58
C THR A 21 -27.60 5.93 -6.33
N ASP A 22 -28.49 6.92 -6.45
CA ASP A 22 -28.78 7.89 -5.37
C ASP A 22 -29.24 7.24 -4.06
N ASN A 23 -29.87 6.06 -4.13
CA ASN A 23 -30.40 5.33 -2.98
C ASN A 23 -29.70 3.97 -2.76
N VAL A 24 -28.51 3.77 -3.34
CA VAL A 24 -27.74 2.53 -3.22
C VAL A 24 -26.51 2.78 -2.36
N GLU A 25 -26.45 2.13 -1.20
CA GLU A 25 -25.27 2.18 -0.35
C GLU A 25 -24.05 1.55 -1.05
N PRO A 26 -22.88 2.20 -1.04
CA PRO A 26 -21.67 1.64 -1.61
C PRO A 26 -21.26 0.33 -0.91
N LEU A 27 -20.85 -0.66 -1.69
CA LEU A 27 -20.31 -1.91 -1.15
C LEU A 27 -18.82 -1.75 -0.82
N TYR A 28 -18.48 -1.63 0.47
CA TYR A 28 -17.09 -1.52 0.93
C TYR A 28 -16.41 -2.87 1.16
N GLN A 29 -17.14 -3.85 1.69
CA GLN A 29 -16.65 -5.17 2.02
C GLN A 29 -17.82 -6.17 2.07
N THR A 30 -17.55 -7.44 1.76
CA THR A 30 -18.57 -8.50 1.73
C THR A 30 -18.54 -9.43 2.95
N ALA A 31 -17.51 -9.30 3.79
CA ALA A 31 -17.21 -10.21 4.89
C ALA A 31 -17.84 -9.80 6.25
N GLY A 32 -18.62 -8.73 6.30
CA GLY A 32 -19.22 -8.20 7.53
C GLY A 32 -18.21 -7.63 8.53
N LEU A 33 -17.01 -7.25 8.07
CA LEU A 33 -15.94 -6.82 8.96
C LEU A 33 -16.33 -5.53 9.70
N ILE A 34 -16.14 -5.57 11.01
CA ILE A 34 -16.23 -4.42 11.92
C ILE A 34 -14.82 -3.95 12.29
N ASN A 35 -14.74 -2.77 12.88
CA ASN A 35 -13.48 -2.22 13.37
C ASN A 35 -12.80 -3.22 14.33
N SER A 36 -11.63 -3.70 13.91
CA SER A 36 -10.77 -4.57 14.71
C SER A 36 -9.57 -3.76 15.16
N VAL A 37 -9.51 -3.48 16.46
CA VAL A 37 -8.40 -2.74 17.06
C VAL A 37 -7.37 -3.71 17.63
N ARG A 38 -6.10 -3.28 17.64
CA ARG A 38 -5.00 -4.00 18.27
C ARG A 38 -4.67 -3.33 19.60
N ASP A 39 -4.49 -4.13 20.65
CA ASP A 39 -3.95 -3.67 21.94
C ASP A 39 -2.64 -2.90 21.76
N ASP A 40 -2.49 -1.78 22.47
CA ASP A 40 -1.24 -1.01 22.51
C ASP A 40 -0.23 -1.64 23.48
N LYS A 41 0.30 -2.79 23.10
CA LYS A 41 1.32 -3.55 23.84
C LYS A 41 2.45 -3.99 22.92
N ASP A 42 3.67 -4.08 23.46
CA ASP A 42 4.80 -4.69 22.74
C ASP A 42 4.50 -6.17 22.49
N ARG A 43 4.60 -6.59 21.24
CA ARG A 43 4.42 -8.00 20.84
C ARG A 43 5.59 -8.87 21.31
N ASN A 44 6.75 -8.30 21.62
CA ASN A 44 7.98 -8.99 22.02
C ASN A 44 8.55 -10.01 21.00
N GLU A 45 7.87 -10.25 19.88
CA GLU A 45 8.23 -11.24 18.84
C GLU A 45 9.48 -10.87 18.03
N PHE A 46 9.86 -9.59 17.99
CA PHE A 46 10.88 -9.09 17.06
C PHE A 46 12.02 -8.35 17.78
N LYS A 47 12.70 -9.03 18.71
CA LYS A 47 13.91 -8.48 19.31
C LYS A 47 15.02 -8.43 18.27
N MET A 48 15.66 -7.27 18.17
CA MET A 48 16.62 -6.98 17.11
C MET A 48 17.89 -7.84 17.25
N ASN A 49 18.20 -8.60 16.21
CA ASN A 49 19.42 -9.42 16.10
C ASN A 49 19.88 -9.46 14.62
N ASP A 50 21.02 -10.08 14.36
CA ASP A 50 21.62 -10.09 13.01
C ASP A 50 20.79 -10.90 12.01
N MET A 51 20.17 -12.00 12.44
CA MET A 51 19.26 -12.78 11.60
C MET A 51 18.04 -11.95 11.19
N LEU A 52 17.45 -11.23 12.13
CA LEU A 52 16.30 -10.36 11.88
C LEU A 52 16.71 -9.18 10.99
N ASN A 53 17.90 -8.61 11.22
CA ASN A 53 18.45 -7.58 10.36
C ASN A 53 18.51 -8.07 8.90
N GLU A 54 19.11 -9.22 8.65
CA GLU A 54 19.21 -9.77 7.29
C GLU A 54 17.84 -10.09 6.69
N LYS A 55 16.87 -10.58 7.48
CA LYS A 55 15.48 -10.76 7.00
C LYS A 55 14.82 -9.45 6.59
N LEU A 56 15.11 -8.36 7.29
CA LEU A 56 14.48 -7.05 7.05
C LEU A 56 15.14 -6.28 5.89
N ILE A 57 16.47 -6.27 5.82
CA ILE A 57 17.20 -5.41 4.86
C ILE A 57 18.00 -6.19 3.81
N GLY A 58 18.09 -7.52 3.92
CA GLY A 58 18.94 -8.35 3.06
C GLY A 58 18.55 -8.30 1.59
N GLN A 59 17.27 -8.09 1.29
CA GLN A 59 16.73 -7.98 -0.07
C GLN A 59 16.83 -6.56 -0.66
N ALA A 60 17.32 -5.59 0.11
CA ALA A 60 17.49 -4.24 -0.41
C ALA A 60 18.62 -4.22 -1.47
N PRO A 61 18.41 -3.59 -2.64
CA PRO A 61 19.40 -3.57 -3.71
C PRO A 61 20.70 -2.87 -3.30
N HIS A 62 20.61 -1.89 -2.39
CA HIS A 62 21.77 -1.25 -1.78
C HIS A 62 21.54 -1.13 -0.27
N LYS A 63 22.52 -1.59 0.51
CA LYS A 63 22.52 -1.53 1.97
C LYS A 63 23.83 -0.94 2.48
N GLU A 64 23.73 -0.20 3.59
CA GLU A 64 24.89 0.31 4.32
C GLU A 64 24.64 0.13 5.81
N ASN A 65 25.48 -0.67 6.46
CA ASN A 65 25.28 -1.12 7.84
C ASN A 65 23.87 -1.74 8.02
N ARG A 66 23.03 -1.14 8.87
CA ARG A 66 21.67 -1.60 9.17
C ARG A 66 20.59 -0.80 8.41
N PHE A 67 20.96 -0.12 7.33
CA PHE A 67 20.09 0.80 6.62
C PHE A 67 19.97 0.45 5.14
N VAL A 68 18.79 0.74 4.58
CA VAL A 68 18.58 0.77 3.12
C VAL A 68 19.23 2.04 2.58
N LYS A 69 20.16 1.89 1.64
CA LYS A 69 20.90 3.01 1.07
C LYS A 69 20.12 3.61 -0.10
N VAL A 70 19.81 4.90 0.02
CA VAL A 70 19.11 5.68 -1.02
C VAL A 70 19.89 6.95 -1.35
N LYS A 71 19.54 7.60 -2.46
CA LYS A 71 20.06 8.95 -2.77
C LYS A 71 19.50 9.96 -1.76
N SER A 72 20.30 10.96 -1.39
CA SER A 72 19.82 12.09 -0.58
C SER A 72 18.61 12.74 -1.25
N VAL A 73 17.54 12.95 -0.47
CA VAL A 73 16.29 13.55 -0.94
C VAL A 73 16.47 15.04 -1.23
N LEU A 74 17.25 15.72 -0.39
CA LEU A 74 17.56 17.14 -0.55
C LEU A 74 18.93 17.29 -1.19
N LYS A 75 19.01 18.16 -2.20
CA LYS A 75 20.27 18.67 -2.72
C LYS A 75 20.71 19.82 -1.81
N ARG A 76 21.95 19.78 -1.33
CA ARG A 76 22.64 20.99 -0.85
C ARG A 76 23.12 21.79 -2.06
#